data_AF-A0A4U9RKA4-F1
#
_entry.id   AF-A0A4U9RKA4-F1
#
_cell.length_a   1.000
_cell.length_b   1.000
_cell.length_c   1.000
_cell.angle_alpha   90.00
_cell.angle_beta   90.00
_cell.angle_gamma   90.00
#
_symmetry.space_group_name_H-M   'P 1'
#
loop_
_entity.id
_entity.type
_entity.pdbx_description
1 polymer ?
#
loop_
_entity_poly.entity_id
_entity_poly.type
_entity_poly.pdbx_seq_one_letter_code
_entity_poly.pdbx_strand_id
1 'polypeptide(L)'
;MLTYKNRNSYLQGLHPLSGVMLLLLYLITFIVMDNPLYIILIMSSILFLSYIDGSFKELFRYIKLIIPFALLIIIINPILVKNGETVIYEGTINYPIFGTLRITVEAILFGCLNGLRIICITLVFGFFNLVIHPDRAFAFFSKYLKNSALLMSMTIRLFPSMIKSFNSIKEVEKLRGNKLVYDNMKKTLISQGNIVNILFLSSMEDASDMAEAMYSRGYGASKKRSSYFKEKFKKDDLLIISLCLIGLINLFLLKVKGYTDLEFYPKVQNPIESLNVYGYIFCAILFSPFFINWRWKTWK
;
A
#
# COMPACT_ATOMS: atom_id res chain seq x y z
N MET A 1 -9.98 -13.55 -3.65
CA MET A 1 -9.58 -13.50 -2.23
C MET A 1 -8.10 -13.14 -2.15
N LEU A 2 -7.82 -11.84 -2.04
CA LEU A 2 -6.47 -11.25 -1.88
C LEU A 2 -6.15 -11.13 -0.39
N THR A 3 -6.35 -12.23 0.35
CA THR A 3 -6.09 -12.27 1.79
C THR A 3 -4.72 -12.86 2.03
N TYR A 4 -4.08 -12.38 3.09
CA TYR A 4 -2.85 -12.95 3.62
C TYR A 4 -2.91 -14.50 3.63
N LYS A 5 -1.89 -15.16 3.09
CA LYS A 5 -1.73 -16.61 3.15
C LYS A 5 -0.43 -16.95 3.86
N ASN A 6 -0.52 -17.84 4.85
CA ASN A 6 0.66 -18.31 5.54
C ASN A 6 1.46 -19.23 4.60
N ARG A 7 2.66 -18.78 4.24
CA ARG A 7 3.62 -19.51 3.39
C ARG A 7 4.86 -19.95 4.18
N ASN A 8 4.91 -19.66 5.48
CA ASN A 8 6.06 -19.91 6.35
C ASN A 8 7.39 -19.43 5.72
N SER A 9 7.38 -18.29 5.02
CA SER A 9 8.59 -17.74 4.41
C SER A 9 9.42 -16.94 5.43
N TYR A 10 10.71 -16.77 5.15
CA TYR A 10 11.61 -15.99 6.01
C TYR A 10 11.04 -14.60 6.28
N LEU A 11 10.56 -13.93 5.23
CA LEU A 11 10.01 -12.58 5.32
C LEU A 11 8.72 -12.51 6.14
N GLN A 12 7.89 -13.56 6.11
CA GLN A 12 6.71 -13.66 6.98
C GLN A 12 7.10 -13.91 8.45
N GLY A 13 8.26 -14.53 8.70
CA GLY A 13 8.80 -14.81 10.03
C GLY A 13 9.52 -13.63 10.70
N LEU A 14 9.74 -12.54 9.96
CA LEU A 14 10.33 -11.30 10.45
C LEU A 14 9.37 -10.51 11.35
N HIS A 15 9.94 -9.65 12.16
CA HIS A 15 9.21 -8.71 12.99
C HIS A 15 8.45 -7.70 12.10
N PRO A 16 7.17 -7.38 12.38
CA PRO A 16 6.37 -6.51 11.51
C PRO A 16 7.00 -5.15 11.20
N LEU A 17 7.74 -4.58 12.16
CA LEU A 17 8.48 -3.31 11.96
C LEU A 17 9.52 -3.39 10.83
N SER A 18 10.27 -4.50 10.71
CA SER A 18 11.30 -4.63 9.66
C SER A 18 10.64 -4.75 8.28
N GLY A 19 9.52 -5.48 8.18
CA GLY A 19 8.70 -5.53 6.97
C GLY A 19 8.13 -4.16 6.58
N VAL A 20 7.61 -3.38 7.53
CA VAL A 20 7.09 -2.02 7.26
C VAL A 20 8.22 -1.07 6.86
N MET A 21 9.40 -1.15 7.48
CA MET A 21 10.56 -0.33 7.10
C MET A 21 11.03 -0.64 5.67
N LEU A 22 11.08 -1.93 5.28
CA LEU A 22 11.37 -2.32 3.91
C LEU A 22 10.32 -1.79 2.94
N LEU A 23 9.03 -1.92 3.26
CA LEU A 23 7.93 -1.37 2.46
C LEU A 23 8.15 0.14 2.25
N LEU A 24 8.40 0.89 3.32
CA LEU A 24 8.61 2.34 3.25
C LEU A 24 9.83 2.71 2.41
N LEU A 25 10.95 1.99 2.57
CA LEU A 25 12.15 2.22 1.77
C LEU A 25 11.85 2.06 0.27
N TYR A 26 11.22 0.95 -0.14
CA TYR A 26 10.86 0.73 -1.54
C TYR A 26 9.89 1.81 -2.06
N LEU A 27 8.88 2.20 -1.27
CA LEU A 27 7.93 3.25 -1.68
C LEU A 27 8.61 4.59 -1.89
N ILE A 28 9.39 5.05 -0.91
CA ILE A 28 10.12 6.32 -1.00
C ILE A 28 11.04 6.31 -2.22
N THR A 29 11.68 5.16 -2.48
CA THR A 29 12.57 5.00 -3.62
C THR A 29 11.87 5.23 -4.95
N PHE A 30 10.72 4.59 -5.20
CA PHE A 30 9.98 4.77 -6.45
C PHE A 30 9.40 6.18 -6.62
N ILE A 31 9.13 6.89 -5.52
CA ILE A 31 8.65 8.27 -5.56
C ILE A 31 9.78 9.24 -5.90
N VAL A 32 10.98 9.04 -5.33
CA VAL A 32 12.11 9.99 -5.45
C VAL A 32 12.96 9.75 -6.69
N MET A 33 13.04 8.52 -7.21
CA MET A 33 13.86 8.18 -8.37
C MET A 33 13.18 8.54 -9.68
N ASP A 34 13.77 9.43 -10.47
CA ASP A 34 13.31 9.79 -11.82
C ASP A 34 14.06 9.05 -12.94
N ASN A 35 15.13 8.29 -12.62
CA ASN A 35 15.84 7.50 -13.62
C ASN A 35 15.11 6.17 -13.93
N PRO A 36 14.70 5.92 -15.19
CA PRO A 36 13.98 4.70 -15.57
C PRO A 36 14.80 3.42 -15.37
N LEU A 37 16.13 3.47 -15.52
CA LEU A 37 17.00 2.31 -15.34
C LEU A 37 17.02 1.85 -13.89
N TYR A 38 17.13 2.77 -12.93
CA TYR A 38 17.05 2.44 -11.50
C TYR A 38 15.67 1.88 -11.15
N ILE A 39 14.59 2.47 -11.67
CA ILE A 39 13.22 1.95 -11.44
C ILE A 39 13.11 0.50 -11.92
N ILE A 40 13.59 0.18 -13.13
CA ILE A 40 13.52 -1.19 -13.68
C ILE A 40 14.37 -2.16 -12.85
N LEU A 41 15.59 -1.77 -12.47
CA LEU A 41 16.46 -2.59 -11.62
C LEU A 41 15.81 -2.88 -10.27
N ILE A 42 15.26 -1.86 -9.62
CA ILE A 42 14.62 -2.01 -8.31
C ILE A 42 13.31 -2.81 -8.43
N MET A 43 12.54 -2.62 -9.50
CA MET A 43 11.37 -3.43 -9.80
C MET A 43 11.74 -4.92 -9.92
N SER A 44 12.84 -5.23 -10.60
CA SER A 44 13.32 -6.60 -10.74
C SER A 44 13.65 -7.24 -9.38
N SER A 45 14.21 -6.47 -8.43
CA SER A 45 14.48 -6.97 -7.07
C SER A 45 13.21 -7.47 -6.37
N ILE A 46 12.08 -6.79 -6.52
CA ILE A 46 10.79 -7.18 -5.93
C ILE A 46 10.22 -8.41 -6.63
N LEU A 47 10.33 -8.47 -7.96
CA LEU A 47 9.87 -9.64 -8.74
C LEU A 47 10.65 -10.91 -8.34
N PHE A 48 11.97 -10.79 -8.18
CA PHE A 48 12.81 -11.88 -7.70
C PHE A 48 12.48 -12.27 -6.26
N LEU A 49 12.28 -11.29 -5.37
CA LEU A 49 11.87 -11.54 -3.99
C LEU A 49 10.54 -12.30 -3.91
N SER A 50 9.58 -11.92 -4.77
CA SER A 50 8.29 -12.60 -4.89
C SER A 50 8.39 -14.01 -5.46
N TYR A 51 9.26 -14.21 -6.44
CA TYR A 51 9.50 -15.53 -7.01
C TYR A 51 10.02 -16.51 -5.95
N ILE A 52 10.96 -16.08 -5.10
CA ILE A 52 11.48 -16.89 -4.00
C ILE A 52 10.41 -17.15 -2.93
N ASP A 53 9.63 -16.13 -2.59
CA ASP A 53 8.51 -16.24 -1.62
C ASP A 53 7.37 -17.15 -2.13
N GLY A 54 7.32 -17.44 -3.43
CA GLY A 54 6.24 -18.21 -4.06
C GLY A 54 4.95 -17.40 -4.28
N SER A 55 5.03 -16.08 -4.18
CA SER A 55 3.91 -15.15 -4.29
C SER A 55 3.71 -14.56 -5.69
N PHE A 56 4.55 -14.95 -6.65
CA PHE A 56 4.61 -14.36 -7.99
C PHE A 56 3.26 -14.36 -8.73
N LYS A 57 2.52 -15.47 -8.65
CA LYS A 57 1.19 -15.59 -9.29
C LYS A 57 0.15 -14.62 -8.70
N GLU A 58 0.27 -14.28 -7.41
CA GLU A 58 -0.62 -13.33 -6.77
C GLU A 58 -0.22 -11.90 -7.10
N LEU A 59 1.08 -11.61 -7.10
CA LEU A 59 1.63 -10.33 -7.55
C LEU A 59 1.28 -10.00 -9.00
N PHE A 60 1.29 -10.99 -9.89
CA PHE A 60 0.91 -10.79 -11.29
C PHE A 60 -0.56 -10.36 -11.45
N ARG A 61 -1.44 -10.76 -10.52
CA ARG A 61 -2.84 -10.24 -10.52
C ARG A 61 -2.89 -8.76 -10.20
N TYR A 62 -2.04 -8.27 -9.31
CA TYR A 62 -1.93 -6.82 -9.03
C TYR A 62 -1.45 -6.07 -10.27
N ILE A 63 -0.45 -6.60 -11.01
CA ILE A 63 -0.01 -6.01 -12.30
C ILE A 63 -1.19 -5.92 -13.27
N LYS A 64 -1.91 -7.03 -13.47
CA LYS A 64 -3.04 -7.08 -14.42
C LYS A 64 -4.14 -6.07 -14.06
N LEU A 65 -4.38 -5.81 -12.78
CA LEU A 65 -5.38 -4.85 -12.31
C LEU A 65 -4.94 -3.40 -12.53
N ILE A 66 -3.64 -3.08 -12.43
CA ILE A 66 -3.15 -1.69 -12.54
C ILE A 66 -2.77 -1.27 -13.97
N ILE A 67 -2.53 -2.22 -14.89
CA ILE A 67 -2.20 -1.93 -16.30
C ILE A 67 -3.17 -0.93 -16.97
N PRO A 68 -4.51 -1.04 -16.82
CA PRO A 68 -5.43 -0.07 -17.41
C PRO A 68 -5.19 1.37 -16.93
N PHE A 69 -4.84 1.53 -15.64
CA PHE A 69 -4.51 2.84 -15.08
C PHE A 69 -3.17 3.37 -15.58
N ALA A 70 -2.16 2.50 -15.69
CA ALA A 70 -0.86 2.86 -16.26
C ALA A 70 -0.99 3.32 -17.73
N LEU A 71 -1.79 2.61 -18.53
CA LEU A 71 -2.09 3.01 -19.92
C LEU A 71 -2.81 4.36 -19.98
N LEU A 72 -3.77 4.58 -19.07
CA LEU A 72 -4.48 5.86 -18.97
C LEU A 72 -3.50 7.01 -18.67
N ILE A 73 -2.51 6.82 -17.80
CA ILE A 73 -1.48 7.83 -17.53
C ILE A 73 -0.61 8.10 -18.76
N ILE A 74 -0.21 7.06 -19.48
CA ILE A 74 0.60 7.18 -20.70
C ILE A 74 -0.16 7.98 -21.77
N ILE A 75 -1.48 7.84 -21.87
CA ILE A 75 -2.31 8.56 -22.83
C ILE A 75 -2.60 10.00 -22.37
N ILE A 76 -2.89 10.20 -21.08
CA ILE A 76 -3.26 11.53 -20.56
C ILE A 76 -2.05 12.47 -20.48
N ASN A 77 -0.86 11.97 -20.15
CA ASN A 77 0.32 12.80 -19.91
C ASN A 77 0.70 13.65 -21.16
N PRO A 78 0.78 13.08 -22.38
CA PRO A 78 1.01 13.86 -23.61
C PRO A 78 -0.13 14.82 -23.99
N ILE A 79 -1.35 14.60 -23.51
CA ILE A 79 -2.49 15.50 -23.76
C ILE A 79 -2.39 16.74 -22.86
N LEU A 80 -1.90 16.57 -21.62
CA LEU A 80 -1.82 17.64 -20.64
C LEU A 80 -0.52 18.44 -20.72
N VAL A 81 0.61 17.77 -20.95
CA VAL A 81 1.93 18.40 -20.90
C VAL A 81 2.43 18.74 -22.31
N LYS A 82 2.76 20.02 -22.51
CA LYS A 82 3.09 20.60 -23.82
C LYS A 82 4.53 21.09 -23.95
N ASN A 83 5.37 20.85 -22.94
CA ASN A 83 6.67 21.53 -22.76
C ASN A 83 7.88 20.81 -23.39
N GLY A 84 7.68 20.01 -24.45
CA GLY A 84 8.78 19.29 -25.12
C GLY A 84 9.32 20.00 -26.36
N GLU A 85 10.62 19.87 -26.61
CA GLU A 85 11.27 20.41 -27.82
C GLU A 85 10.99 19.55 -29.06
N THR A 86 10.81 18.24 -28.92
CA THR A 86 10.57 17.33 -30.07
C THR A 86 9.09 17.04 -30.28
N VAL A 87 8.44 17.88 -31.09
CA VAL A 87 7.02 17.75 -31.40
C VAL A 87 6.79 16.70 -32.50
N ILE A 88 5.99 15.68 -32.21
CA ILE A 88 5.61 14.62 -33.16
C ILE A 88 4.36 15.03 -33.95
N TYR A 89 3.41 15.68 -33.27
CA TYR A 89 2.15 16.10 -33.86
C TYR A 89 1.72 17.45 -33.29
N GLU A 90 1.53 18.43 -34.18
CA GLU A 90 0.84 19.68 -33.90
C GLU A 90 -0.57 19.61 -34.47
N GLY A 91 -1.57 19.43 -33.60
CA GLY A 91 -2.97 19.50 -33.99
C GLY A 91 -3.37 20.93 -34.35
N THR A 92 -3.86 21.12 -35.58
CA THR A 92 -4.35 22.39 -36.14
C THR A 92 -5.71 22.81 -35.54
N ILE A 93 -6.34 21.97 -34.71
CA ILE A 93 -7.67 22.20 -34.15
C ILE A 93 -7.52 22.83 -32.76
N ASN A 94 -7.99 24.08 -32.64
CA ASN A 94 -7.97 24.84 -31.40
C ASN A 94 -9.22 24.52 -30.58
N TYR A 95 -9.10 23.65 -29.58
CA TYR A 95 -10.21 23.41 -28.64
C TYR A 95 -10.25 24.56 -27.61
N PRO A 96 -11.41 25.21 -27.38
CA PRO A 96 -11.54 26.41 -26.54
C PRO A 96 -11.18 26.21 -25.06
N ILE A 97 -10.99 24.97 -24.59
CA ILE A 97 -10.62 24.65 -23.21
C ILE A 97 -9.20 24.08 -23.10
N PHE A 98 -8.67 23.46 -24.18
CA PHE A 98 -7.39 22.72 -24.15
C PHE A 98 -6.31 23.32 -25.08
N GLY A 99 -6.58 24.35 -25.88
CA GLY A 99 -5.63 24.94 -26.82
C GLY A 99 -5.20 23.99 -27.95
N THR A 100 -4.07 24.29 -28.62
CA THR A 100 -3.48 23.40 -29.64
C THR A 100 -2.95 22.13 -28.99
N LEU A 101 -3.25 20.97 -29.61
CA LEU A 101 -2.82 19.67 -29.14
C LEU A 101 -1.39 19.41 -29.65
N ARG A 102 -0.39 19.54 -28.79
CA ARG A 102 1.02 19.28 -29.10
C ARG A 102 1.46 18.00 -28.39
N ILE A 103 1.63 16.93 -29.13
CA ILE A 103 2.17 15.67 -28.60
C ILE A 103 3.67 15.68 -28.82
N THR A 104 4.45 15.62 -27.73
CA THR A 104 5.91 15.58 -27.77
C THR A 104 6.44 14.21 -27.32
N VAL A 105 7.63 13.83 -27.81
CA VAL A 105 8.27 12.55 -27.43
C VAL A 105 8.56 12.52 -25.93
N GLU A 106 8.96 13.65 -25.36
CA GLU A 106 9.30 13.81 -23.95
C GLU A 106 8.08 13.54 -23.06
N ALA A 107 6.91 14.04 -23.46
CA ALA A 107 5.67 13.83 -22.71
C ALA A 107 5.21 12.36 -22.74
N ILE A 108 5.47 11.65 -23.84
CA ILE A 108 5.23 10.19 -23.93
C ILE A 108 6.20 9.44 -23.03
N LEU A 109 7.50 9.74 -23.08
CA LEU A 109 8.52 9.09 -22.25
C LEU A 109 8.28 9.33 -20.76
N PHE A 110 7.93 10.56 -20.38
CA PHE A 110 7.55 10.90 -19.01
C PHE A 110 6.24 10.20 -18.59
N GLY A 111 5.26 10.09 -19.50
CA GLY A 111 4.05 9.29 -19.30
C GLY A 111 4.35 7.81 -19.05
N CYS A 112 5.22 7.20 -19.86
CA CYS A 112 5.70 5.83 -19.69
C CYS A 112 6.40 5.62 -18.35
N LEU A 113 7.27 6.55 -17.94
CA LEU A 113 7.96 6.47 -16.66
C LEU A 113 6.98 6.53 -15.47
N ASN A 114 6.02 7.45 -15.50
CA ASN A 114 5.02 7.56 -14.44
C ASN A 114 4.06 6.37 -14.42
N GLY A 115 3.69 5.84 -15.58
CA GLY A 115 2.94 4.59 -15.71
C GLY A 115 3.69 3.42 -15.06
N LEU A 116 4.99 3.27 -15.36
CA LEU A 116 5.86 2.27 -14.75
C LEU A 116 5.98 2.48 -13.22
N ARG A 117 6.12 3.72 -12.77
CA ARG A 117 6.19 4.08 -11.34
C ARG A 117 4.95 3.62 -10.58
N ILE A 118 3.76 3.85 -11.13
CA ILE A 118 2.50 3.43 -10.49
C ILE A 118 2.35 1.91 -10.47
N ILE A 119 2.83 1.21 -11.50
CA ILE A 119 2.93 -0.26 -11.47
C ILE A 119 3.84 -0.68 -10.31
N CYS A 120 5.05 -0.11 -10.21
CA CYS A 120 6.02 -0.46 -9.17
C CYS A 120 5.49 -0.22 -7.75
N ILE A 121 4.89 0.96 -7.49
CA ILE A 121 4.29 1.29 -6.19
C ILE A 121 3.20 0.27 -5.83
N THR A 122 2.34 -0.08 -6.78
CA THR A 122 1.29 -1.07 -6.58
C THR A 122 1.87 -2.46 -6.27
N LEU A 123 2.98 -2.84 -6.92
CA LEU A 123 3.66 -4.10 -6.64
C LEU A 123 4.27 -4.15 -5.24
N VAL A 124 4.88 -3.07 -4.77
CA VAL A 124 5.38 -2.97 -3.40
C VAL A 124 4.23 -3.21 -2.42
N PHE A 125 3.13 -2.48 -2.56
CA PHE A 125 1.97 -2.66 -1.69
C PHE A 125 1.39 -4.07 -1.76
N GLY A 126 1.22 -4.61 -2.97
CA GLY A 126 0.71 -5.96 -3.18
C GLY A 126 1.61 -7.02 -2.53
N PHE A 127 2.92 -6.93 -2.72
CA PHE A 127 3.87 -7.87 -2.13
C PHE A 127 3.85 -7.84 -0.61
N PHE A 128 4.01 -6.65 -0.01
CA PHE A 128 4.06 -6.55 1.44
C PHE A 128 2.72 -6.83 2.13
N ASN A 129 1.58 -6.66 1.45
CA ASN A 129 0.28 -7.12 1.95
C ASN A 129 0.24 -8.66 2.10
N LEU A 130 0.93 -9.39 1.22
CA LEU A 130 1.02 -10.86 1.28
C LEU A 130 2.07 -11.35 2.31
N VAL A 131 3.04 -10.51 2.65
CA VAL A 131 4.15 -10.86 3.55
C VAL A 131 3.87 -10.45 4.99
N ILE A 132 3.38 -9.24 5.22
CA ILE A 132 3.15 -8.69 6.55
C ILE A 132 1.80 -9.19 7.08
N HIS A 133 1.81 -9.88 8.21
CA HIS A 133 0.58 -10.26 8.88
C HIS A 133 -0.12 -9.03 9.48
N PRO A 134 -1.41 -8.79 9.14
CA PRO A 134 -2.13 -7.62 9.61
C PRO A 134 -2.26 -7.60 11.15
N ASP A 135 -2.57 -8.75 11.76
CA ASP A 135 -2.74 -8.83 13.22
C ASP A 135 -1.44 -8.61 13.98
N ARG A 136 -0.31 -9.14 13.47
CA ARG A 136 1.02 -8.95 14.08
C ARG A 136 1.47 -7.49 13.97
N ALA A 137 1.27 -6.88 12.81
CA ALA A 137 1.54 -5.46 12.60
C ALA A 137 0.70 -4.60 13.54
N PHE A 138 -0.61 -4.85 13.61
CA PHE A 138 -1.52 -4.15 14.50
C PHE A 138 -1.12 -4.31 15.97
N ALA A 139 -0.79 -5.53 16.42
CA ALA A 139 -0.33 -5.78 17.78
C ALA A 139 0.94 -4.98 18.11
N PHE A 140 1.89 -4.85 17.18
CA PHE A 140 3.08 -4.04 17.39
C PHE A 140 2.76 -2.54 17.51
N PHE A 141 2.00 -1.98 16.56
CA PHE A 141 1.63 -0.54 16.59
C PHE A 141 0.71 -0.21 17.77
N SER A 142 -0.07 -1.18 18.26
CA SER A 142 -0.98 -0.99 19.39
C SER A 142 -0.27 -0.52 20.67
N LYS A 143 0.98 -0.95 20.85
CA LYS A 143 1.83 -0.57 21.99
C LYS A 143 2.10 0.93 22.04
N TYR A 144 2.23 1.58 20.89
CA TYR A 144 2.54 3.00 20.79
C TYR A 144 1.28 3.88 20.78
N LEU A 145 0.20 3.37 20.19
CA LEU A 145 -1.06 4.09 19.99
C LEU A 145 -2.00 4.07 21.22
N LYS A 146 -1.69 3.29 22.27
CA LYS A 146 -2.41 3.23 23.57
C LYS A 146 -3.94 3.16 23.43
N ASN A 147 -4.66 4.24 23.71
CA ASN A 147 -6.13 4.28 23.71
C ASN A 147 -6.71 4.13 22.29
N SER A 148 -6.04 4.69 21.28
CA SER A 148 -6.48 4.57 19.88
C SER A 148 -6.41 3.12 19.40
N ALA A 149 -5.41 2.37 19.86
CA ALA A 149 -5.29 0.95 19.53
C ALA A 149 -6.39 0.10 20.15
N LEU A 150 -6.78 0.43 21.38
CA LEU A 150 -7.89 -0.23 22.06
C LEU A 150 -9.20 0.02 21.32
N LEU A 151 -9.50 1.28 20.99
CA LEU A 151 -10.67 1.64 20.19
C LEU A 151 -10.69 0.88 18.87
N MET A 152 -9.58 0.88 18.14
CA MET A 152 -9.49 0.15 16.87
C MET A 152 -9.68 -1.37 17.04
N SER A 153 -9.09 -1.97 18.09
CA SER A 153 -9.28 -3.40 18.38
C SER A 153 -10.74 -3.74 18.70
N MET A 154 -11.43 -2.87 19.43
CA MET A 154 -12.86 -3.01 19.73
C MET A 154 -13.68 -2.88 18.45
N THR A 155 -13.43 -1.87 17.64
CA THR A 155 -14.12 -1.66 16.36
C THR A 155 -13.97 -2.87 15.44
N ILE A 156 -12.76 -3.40 15.27
CA ILE A 156 -12.50 -4.59 14.43
C ILE A 156 -13.25 -5.82 14.97
N ARG A 157 -13.29 -5.99 16.30
CA ARG A 157 -14.00 -7.11 16.94
C ARG A 157 -15.52 -6.99 16.83
N LEU A 158 -16.05 -5.77 16.94
CA LEU A 158 -17.48 -5.49 16.87
C LEU A 158 -18.02 -5.59 15.45
N PHE A 159 -17.19 -5.34 14.43
CA PHE A 159 -17.61 -5.33 13.04
C PHE A 159 -18.31 -6.64 12.58
N PRO A 160 -17.76 -7.85 12.84
CA PRO A 160 -18.47 -9.11 12.57
C PRO A 160 -19.79 -9.26 13.33
N SER A 161 -19.85 -8.80 14.59
CA SER A 161 -21.07 -8.85 15.40
C SER A 161 -22.15 -7.95 14.80
N MET A 162 -21.79 -6.73 14.42
CA MET A 162 -22.67 -5.76 13.78
C MET A 162 -23.23 -6.29 12.45
N ILE A 163 -22.44 -7.00 11.65
CA ILE A 163 -22.93 -7.67 10.43
C ILE A 163 -23.98 -8.74 10.76
N LYS A 164 -23.75 -9.54 11.81
CA LYS A 164 -24.72 -10.55 12.25
C LYS A 164 -26.01 -9.89 12.72
N SER A 165 -25.94 -8.89 13.58
CA SER A 165 -27.10 -8.14 14.07
C SER A 165 -27.87 -7.49 12.92
N PHE A 166 -27.17 -6.87 11.97
CA PHE A 166 -27.79 -6.30 10.76
C PHE A 166 -28.57 -7.35 9.97
N ASN A 167 -27.99 -8.53 9.74
CA ASN A 167 -28.67 -9.61 9.02
C ASN A 167 -29.87 -10.15 9.81
N SER A 168 -29.76 -10.32 11.13
CA SER A 168 -30.87 -10.75 11.98
C SER A 168 -32.03 -9.75 11.98
N ILE A 169 -31.75 -8.44 12.12
CA ILE A 169 -32.77 -7.38 12.05
C ILE A 169 -33.45 -7.40 10.67
N LYS A 170 -32.66 -7.56 9.61
CA LYS A 170 -33.15 -7.68 8.23
C LYS A 170 -34.11 -8.87 8.05
N GLU A 171 -33.83 -10.00 8.69
CA GLU A 171 -34.69 -11.18 8.66
C GLU A 171 -35.98 -10.96 9.46
N VAL A 172 -35.90 -10.38 10.65
CA VAL A 172 -37.06 -10.04 11.48
C VAL A 172 -37.99 -9.07 10.74
N GLU A 173 -37.46 -8.03 10.11
CA GLU A 173 -38.26 -7.06 9.36
C GLU A 173 -38.97 -7.70 8.15
N LYS A 174 -38.32 -8.67 7.48
CA LYS A 174 -38.99 -9.47 6.43
C LYS A 174 -40.13 -10.32 6.98
N LEU A 175 -39.94 -10.97 8.14
CA LEU A 175 -40.96 -11.80 8.79
C LEU A 175 -42.16 -10.95 9.26
N ARG A 176 -41.94 -9.70 9.63
CA ARG A 176 -43.00 -8.72 9.94
C ARG A 176 -43.76 -8.24 8.70
N GLY A 177 -43.38 -8.67 7.50
CA GLY A 177 -44.03 -8.31 6.24
C GLY A 177 -43.47 -7.03 5.59
N ASN A 178 -42.41 -6.43 6.14
CA ASN A 178 -41.82 -5.23 5.56
C ASN A 178 -40.99 -5.58 4.33
N LYS A 179 -41.29 -4.92 3.21
CA LYS A 179 -40.44 -5.00 2.01
C LYS A 179 -39.19 -4.15 2.23
N LEU A 180 -38.04 -4.70 1.87
CA LEU A 180 -36.73 -4.05 2.05
C LEU A 180 -36.20 -3.35 0.80
N VAL A 181 -36.70 -3.77 -0.36
CA VAL A 181 -36.34 -3.25 -1.67
C VAL A 181 -37.64 -2.91 -2.38
N TYR A 182 -37.73 -1.66 -2.82
CA TYR A 182 -38.82 -1.11 -3.60
C TYR A 182 -38.28 -0.57 -4.93
N ASP A 183 -39.14 -0.48 -5.94
CA ASP A 183 -38.78 0.14 -7.23
C ASP A 183 -38.40 1.63 -7.08
N ASN A 184 -38.95 2.30 -6.07
CA ASN A 184 -38.57 3.67 -5.74
C ASN A 184 -37.38 3.69 -4.77
N MET A 185 -36.23 4.21 -5.22
CA MET A 185 -35.02 4.36 -4.41
C MET A 185 -35.28 5.10 -3.08
N LYS A 186 -36.18 6.09 -3.04
CA LYS A 186 -36.51 6.82 -1.80
C LYS A 186 -37.15 5.89 -0.76
N LYS A 187 -38.08 5.03 -1.17
CA LYS A 187 -38.74 4.07 -0.26
C LYS A 187 -37.76 3.01 0.24
N THR A 188 -36.86 2.57 -0.63
CA THR A 188 -35.76 1.66 -0.26
C THR A 188 -34.84 2.29 0.78
N LEU A 189 -34.41 3.55 0.59
CA LEU A 189 -33.57 4.26 1.55
C LEU A 189 -34.23 4.41 2.93
N ILE A 190 -35.52 4.77 2.98
CA ILE A 190 -36.26 4.90 4.24
C ILE A 190 -36.32 3.55 4.98
N SER A 191 -36.63 2.46 4.26
CA SER A 191 -36.68 1.11 4.84
C SER A 191 -35.32 0.65 5.36
N GLN A 192 -34.23 0.89 4.62
CA GLN A 192 -32.88 0.59 5.09
C GLN A 192 -32.48 1.48 6.29
N GLY A 193 -32.91 2.73 6.29
CA GLY A 193 -32.71 3.66 7.42
C GLY A 193 -33.33 3.16 8.71
N ASN A 194 -34.52 2.55 8.65
CA ASN A 194 -35.14 1.95 9.83
C ASN A 194 -34.31 0.79 10.41
N ILE A 195 -33.76 -0.08 9.56
CA ILE A 195 -32.86 -1.16 9.99
C ILE A 195 -31.61 -0.58 10.66
N VAL A 196 -31.02 0.45 10.05
CA VAL A 196 -29.84 1.13 10.61
C VAL A 196 -30.16 1.77 11.96
N ASN A 197 -31.34 2.36 12.12
CA ASN A 197 -31.77 2.95 13.39
C ASN A 197 -31.89 1.89 14.52
N ILE A 198 -32.52 0.75 14.22
CA ILE A 198 -32.61 -0.38 15.17
C ILE A 198 -31.21 -0.88 15.54
N LEU A 199 -30.34 -1.06 14.53
CA LEU A 199 -28.96 -1.49 14.75
C LEU A 199 -28.18 -0.49 15.59
N PHE A 200 -28.39 0.82 15.38
CA PHE A 200 -27.74 1.88 16.13
C PHE A 200 -28.14 1.83 17.61
N LEU A 201 -29.44 1.72 17.91
CA LEU A 201 -29.93 1.58 19.29
C LEU A 201 -29.34 0.35 19.98
N SER A 202 -29.38 -0.81 19.32
CA SER A 202 -28.78 -2.05 19.86
C SER A 202 -27.26 -1.91 20.07
N SER A 203 -26.56 -1.23 19.16
CA SER A 203 -25.11 -1.01 19.30
C SER A 203 -24.78 -0.04 20.45
N MET A 204 -25.68 0.89 20.79
CA MET A 204 -25.51 1.78 21.96
C MET A 204 -25.65 1.00 23.27
N GLU A 205 -26.61 0.08 23.35
CA GLU A 205 -26.75 -0.85 24.48
C GLU A 205 -25.50 -1.72 24.63
N ASP A 206 -25.06 -2.37 23.53
CA ASP A 206 -23.82 -3.18 23.51
C ASP A 206 -22.58 -2.39 23.97
N ALA A 207 -22.50 -1.10 23.59
CA ALA A 207 -21.40 -0.23 23.99
C ALA A 207 -21.45 0.12 25.49
N SER A 208 -22.65 0.32 26.06
CA SER A 208 -22.84 0.55 27.49
C SER A 208 -22.43 -0.68 28.30
N ASP A 209 -22.91 -1.86 27.90
CA ASP A 209 -22.57 -3.14 28.53
C ASP A 209 -21.07 -3.41 28.47
N MET A 210 -20.44 -3.11 27.32
CA MET A 210 -18.99 -3.23 27.17
C MET A 210 -18.23 -2.28 28.11
N ALA A 211 -18.70 -1.05 28.28
CA ALA A 211 -18.08 -0.08 29.17
C ALA A 211 -18.16 -0.52 30.65
N GLU A 212 -19.32 -1.01 31.09
CA GLU A 212 -19.51 -1.55 32.44
C GLU A 212 -18.65 -2.80 32.69
N ALA A 213 -18.59 -3.71 31.72
CA ALA A 213 -17.74 -4.90 31.77
C ALA A 213 -16.24 -4.54 31.79
N MET A 214 -15.84 -3.45 31.15
CA MET A 214 -14.46 -2.93 31.22
C MET A 214 -14.16 -2.34 32.59
N TYR A 215 -15.08 -1.53 33.14
CA TYR A 215 -14.92 -0.90 34.44
C TYR A 215 -14.80 -1.94 35.57
N SER A 216 -15.69 -2.95 35.58
CA SER A 216 -15.65 -4.05 36.54
C SER A 216 -14.36 -4.89 36.49
N ARG A 217 -13.73 -4.99 35.31
CA ARG A 217 -12.41 -5.64 35.15
C ARG A 217 -11.22 -4.74 35.54
N GLY A 218 -11.46 -3.57 36.12
CA GLY A 218 -10.41 -2.64 36.55
C GLY A 218 -9.77 -1.85 35.40
N TYR A 219 -10.47 -1.68 34.27
CA TYR A 219 -10.00 -0.80 33.22
C TYR A 219 -9.84 0.63 33.76
N GLY A 220 -8.63 1.19 33.63
CA GLY A 220 -8.32 2.53 34.14
C GLY A 220 -7.84 2.57 35.60
N ALA A 221 -7.82 1.43 36.32
CA ALA A 221 -7.34 1.37 37.70
C ALA A 221 -5.82 1.62 37.84
N SER A 222 -5.02 1.35 36.80
CA SER A 222 -3.59 1.60 36.77
C SER A 222 -3.19 2.59 35.68
N LYS A 223 -2.27 3.51 36.04
CA LYS A 223 -1.67 4.48 35.10
C LYS A 223 -0.77 3.81 34.06
N LYS A 224 -0.22 2.62 34.35
CA LYS A 224 0.63 1.84 33.43
C LYS A 224 -0.12 0.60 32.93
N ARG A 225 -0.19 0.44 31.62
CA ARG A 225 -0.80 -0.73 30.96
C ARG A 225 0.28 -1.75 30.59
N SER A 226 -0.04 -3.03 30.75
CA SER A 226 0.76 -4.14 30.22
C SER A 226 0.24 -4.54 28.83
N SER A 227 1.12 -5.13 28.00
CA SER A 227 0.75 -5.73 26.72
C SER A 227 0.93 -7.24 26.81
N TYR A 228 -0.12 -8.00 26.48
CA TYR A 228 -0.08 -9.46 26.44
C TYR A 228 0.68 -9.97 25.22
N PHE A 229 0.40 -9.42 24.04
CA PHE A 229 1.16 -9.72 22.82
C PHE A 229 2.49 -8.96 22.85
N LYS A 230 3.60 -9.72 22.84
CA LYS A 230 4.96 -9.20 22.68
C LYS A 230 5.66 -10.00 21.59
N GLU A 231 5.84 -9.36 20.44
CA GLU A 231 6.77 -9.85 19.44
C GLU A 231 8.21 -9.64 19.94
N LYS A 232 9.04 -10.68 19.80
CA LYS A 232 10.45 -10.62 20.19
C LYS A 232 11.28 -10.21 18.97
N PHE A 233 12.12 -9.19 19.12
CA PHE A 233 13.10 -8.83 18.10
C PHE A 233 14.15 -9.93 17.96
N LYS A 234 14.38 -10.39 16.73
CA LYS A 234 15.48 -11.30 16.39
C LYS A 234 16.67 -10.50 15.85
N LYS A 235 17.86 -11.12 15.85
CA LYS A 235 19.07 -10.51 15.27
C LYS A 235 18.89 -10.21 13.78
N ASP A 236 18.16 -11.07 13.08
CA ASP A 236 17.78 -10.92 11.67
C ASP A 236 16.97 -9.64 11.41
N ASP A 237 16.09 -9.25 12.34
CA ASP A 237 15.31 -8.02 12.22
C ASP A 237 16.19 -6.78 12.34
N LEU A 238 17.19 -6.83 13.23
CA LEU A 238 18.14 -5.74 13.43
C LEU A 238 19.04 -5.56 12.20
N LEU A 239 19.46 -6.65 11.57
CA LEU A 239 20.19 -6.60 10.31
C LEU A 239 19.37 -5.91 9.22
N ILE A 240 18.11 -6.31 9.01
CA ILE A 240 17.25 -5.70 7.98
C ILE A 240 16.97 -4.24 8.27
N ILE A 241 16.70 -3.88 9.53
CA ILE A 241 16.46 -2.48 9.92
C ILE A 241 17.71 -1.64 9.67
N SER A 242 18.91 -2.13 10.05
CA SER A 242 20.17 -1.42 9.80
C SER A 242 20.40 -1.19 8.31
N LEU A 243 20.08 -2.19 7.49
CA LEU A 243 20.22 -2.12 6.04
C LEU A 243 19.21 -1.14 5.43
N CYS A 244 17.99 -1.06 5.98
CA CYS A 244 17.01 -0.06 5.58
C CYS A 244 17.47 1.37 5.91
N LEU A 245 18.05 1.59 7.10
CA LEU A 245 18.57 2.89 7.50
C LEU A 245 19.73 3.34 6.60
N ILE A 246 20.66 2.43 6.29
CA ILE A 246 21.76 2.70 5.35
C ILE A 246 21.19 3.01 3.95
N GLY A 247 20.17 2.29 3.50
CA GLY A 247 19.47 2.56 2.24
C GLY A 247 18.85 3.96 2.21
N LEU A 248 18.12 4.36 3.25
CA LEU A 248 17.49 5.69 3.34
C LEU A 248 18.54 6.81 3.33
N ILE A 249 19.64 6.65 4.05
CA ILE A 249 20.74 7.63 4.07
C ILE A 249 21.36 7.76 2.67
N ASN A 250 21.62 6.64 1.99
CA ASN A 250 22.14 6.67 0.62
C ASN A 250 21.17 7.34 -0.36
N LEU A 251 19.88 7.05 -0.27
CA LEU A 251 18.86 7.70 -1.10
C LEU A 251 18.82 9.21 -0.86
N PHE A 252 18.88 9.64 0.40
CA PHE A 252 18.94 11.06 0.75
C PHE A 252 20.17 11.74 0.15
N LEU A 253 21.35 11.12 0.27
CA LEU A 253 22.59 11.64 -0.33
C LEU A 253 22.52 11.71 -1.85
N LEU A 254 21.90 10.72 -2.52
CA LEU A 254 21.70 10.74 -3.97
C LEU A 254 20.81 11.90 -4.40
N LYS A 255 19.73 12.17 -3.67
CA LYS A 255 18.80 13.27 -3.97
C LYS A 255 19.45 14.63 -3.75
N VAL A 256 20.19 14.81 -2.66
CA VAL A 256 20.91 16.08 -2.38
C VAL A 256 21.96 16.39 -3.45
N LYS A 257 22.62 15.36 -3.99
CA LYS A 257 23.60 15.53 -5.08
C LYS A 257 22.97 15.65 -6.47
N GLY A 258 21.64 15.58 -6.59
CA GLY A 258 20.93 15.69 -7.86
C GLY A 258 21.06 14.48 -8.79
N TYR A 259 21.65 13.37 -8.36
CA TYR A 259 21.84 12.19 -9.21
C TYR A 259 20.56 11.37 -9.46
N THR A 260 19.48 11.70 -8.74
CA THR A 260 18.16 11.09 -8.91
C THR A 260 17.33 11.75 -10.00
N ASP A 261 17.70 12.97 -10.37
CA ASP A 261 16.85 13.88 -11.13
C ASP A 261 17.23 13.76 -12.59
N LEU A 262 16.32 13.21 -13.38
CA LEU A 262 16.38 13.29 -14.82
C LEU A 262 15.37 14.34 -15.26
N GLU A 263 15.87 15.44 -15.79
CA GLU A 263 15.01 16.43 -16.44
C GLU A 263 14.50 15.84 -17.75
N PHE A 264 13.18 15.62 -17.82
CA PHE A 264 12.50 15.17 -19.04
C PHE A 264 12.17 16.33 -19.98
N TYR A 265 12.20 17.56 -19.48
CA TYR A 265 11.90 18.77 -20.25
C TYR A 265 13.05 19.77 -20.09
N PRO A 266 13.44 20.51 -21.15
CA PRO A 266 12.86 20.53 -22.49
C PRO A 266 13.37 19.41 -23.43
N LYS A 267 14.51 18.79 -23.12
CA LYS A 267 15.07 17.61 -23.79
C LYS A 267 15.34 16.50 -22.78
N VAL A 268 15.03 15.27 -23.16
CA VAL A 268 15.33 14.08 -22.34
C VAL A 268 16.85 13.95 -22.24
N GLN A 269 17.38 14.11 -21.02
CA GLN A 269 18.77 13.81 -20.74
C GLN A 269 19.02 12.30 -20.87
N ASN A 270 20.23 11.93 -21.32
CA ASN A 270 20.61 10.53 -21.48
C ASN A 270 20.53 9.79 -20.14
N PRO A 271 19.69 8.75 -20.00
CA PRO A 271 19.57 7.99 -18.75
C PRO A 271 20.86 7.28 -18.33
N ILE A 272 21.77 7.08 -19.28
CA ILE A 272 23.06 6.39 -19.10
C ILE A 272 24.10 7.32 -18.46
N GLU A 273 24.05 8.62 -18.77
CA GLU A 273 25.02 9.60 -18.23
C GLU A 273 24.77 9.93 -16.76
N SER A 274 23.53 9.77 -16.29
CA SER A 274 23.18 9.91 -14.87
C SER A 274 23.47 8.66 -14.03
N LEU A 275 24.04 7.61 -14.62
CA LEU A 275 24.45 6.42 -13.90
C LEU A 275 25.69 6.72 -13.05
N ASN A 276 25.59 6.45 -11.75
CA ASN A 276 26.65 6.72 -10.80
C ASN A 276 26.89 5.48 -9.93
N VAL A 277 28.13 5.30 -9.47
CA VAL A 277 28.54 4.18 -8.61
C VAL A 277 27.67 4.13 -7.36
N TYR A 278 27.31 5.28 -6.77
CA TYR A 278 26.42 5.37 -5.62
C TYR A 278 25.00 4.86 -5.90
N GLY A 279 24.48 5.04 -7.12
CA GLY A 279 23.18 4.51 -7.52
C GLY A 279 23.17 2.99 -7.66
N TYR A 280 24.27 2.42 -8.17
CA TYR A 280 24.44 0.96 -8.20
C TYR A 280 24.58 0.35 -6.81
N ILE A 281 25.33 1.00 -5.90
CA ILE A 281 25.43 0.59 -4.49
C ILE A 281 24.04 0.58 -3.86
N PHE A 282 23.25 1.62 -4.11
CA PHE A 282 21.88 1.70 -3.60
C PHE A 282 20.97 0.59 -4.15
N CYS A 283 21.05 0.29 -5.45
CA CYS A 283 20.35 -0.87 -6.02
C CYS A 283 20.80 -2.18 -5.38
N ALA A 284 22.10 -2.37 -5.13
CA ALA A 284 22.63 -3.56 -4.47
C ALA A 284 22.09 -3.72 -3.03
N ILE A 285 21.96 -2.62 -2.29
CA ILE A 285 21.32 -2.59 -0.97
C ILE A 285 19.88 -3.11 -1.06
N LEU A 286 19.10 -2.64 -2.04
CA LEU A 286 17.72 -3.11 -2.26
C LEU A 286 17.63 -4.56 -2.75
N PHE A 287 18.67 -5.10 -3.37
CA PHE A 287 18.74 -6.53 -3.70
C PHE A 287 19.13 -7.42 -2.51
N SER A 288 19.69 -6.86 -1.44
CA SER A 288 20.13 -7.66 -0.29
C SER A 288 19.03 -8.50 0.40
N PRO A 289 17.76 -8.05 0.55
CA PRO A 289 16.71 -8.87 1.16
C PRO A 289 16.41 -10.13 0.34
N PHE A 290 16.59 -10.04 -0.98
CA PHE A 290 16.47 -11.19 -1.88
C PHE A 290 17.55 -12.23 -1.59
N PHE A 291 18.82 -11.84 -1.48
CA PHE A 291 19.91 -12.77 -1.17
C PHE A 291 19.74 -13.45 0.19
N ILE A 292 19.28 -12.69 1.20
CA ILE A 292 19.02 -13.24 2.54
C ILE A 292 17.88 -14.28 2.49
N ASN A 293 16.78 -13.94 1.82
CA ASN A 293 15.63 -14.86 1.68
C ASN A 293 16.01 -16.11 0.88
N TRP A 294 16.80 -15.95 -0.19
CA TRP A 294 17.29 -17.06 -0.99
C TRP A 294 18.15 -18.02 -0.17
N ARG A 295 19.12 -17.50 0.60
CA ARG A 295 19.98 -18.29 1.48
C ARG A 295 19.17 -19.05 2.52
N TRP A 296 18.13 -18.44 3.08
CA TRP A 296 17.30 -19.13 4.06
C TRP A 296 16.50 -20.29 3.44
N LYS A 297 16.02 -20.13 2.20
CA LYS A 297 15.25 -21.18 1.51
C LYS A 297 16.11 -22.35 1.05
N THR A 298 17.38 -22.12 0.71
CA THR A 298 18.30 -23.18 0.25
C THR A 298 18.93 -23.98 1.38
N TRP A 299 19.03 -23.40 2.59
CA TRP A 299 19.67 -24.04 3.76
C TRP A 299 18.66 -24.66 4.74
N LYS A 300 17.40 -24.80 4.33
CA LYS A 300 16.31 -25.37 5.11
C LYS A 300 15.78 -26.63 4.43
#